data_AF-A0A8X7CIJ5-F1
#
_entry.id   AF-A0A8X7CIJ5-F1
#
_cell.length_a   1.000
_cell.length_b   1.000
_cell.length_c   1.000
_cell.angle_alpha   90.00
_cell.angle_beta   90.00
_cell.angle_gamma   90.00
#
_symmetry.space_group_name_H-M   'P 1'
#
loop_
_entity.id
_entity.type
_entity.pdbx_description
1 polymer ?
#
loop_
_entity_poly.entity_id
_entity_poly.type
_entity_poly.pdbx_seq_one_letter_code
_entity_poly.pdbx_strand_id
1 'polypeptide(L)'
;MFKNCRKEDLRIVALELGETVAEKVTIVELTEIIKENKYFKENVELVKELIQHTIEDRKRAEEDRKLVEEDRKKEAENRLREKELELEIARLHVGVNSDNERTGEVCNSLDALVKSVRILTVKVPNRPEERKTVNRDLFLLSVKRGIT
;
A
#
# COMPACT_ATOMS: atom_id res chain seq x y z
N MET A 1 13.62 42.46 -15.28
CA MET A 1 14.30 41.16 -15.10
C MET A 1 13.25 40.17 -14.64
N PHE A 2 13.09 39.04 -15.33
CA PHE A 2 12.07 38.06 -14.96
C PHE A 2 12.41 37.45 -13.59
N LYS A 3 11.46 37.42 -12.65
CA LYS A 3 11.70 36.99 -11.27
C LYS A 3 11.61 35.46 -11.18
N ASN A 4 12.53 34.82 -10.45
CA ASN A 4 12.57 33.36 -10.20
C ASN A 4 12.75 32.46 -11.45
N CYS A 5 13.21 33.02 -12.56
CA CYS A 5 13.46 32.29 -13.80
C CYS A 5 14.85 31.67 -13.81
N ARG A 6 14.93 30.39 -14.18
CA ARG A 6 16.20 29.72 -14.48
C ARG A 6 16.56 29.91 -15.95
N LYS A 7 17.81 29.60 -16.30
CA LYS A 7 18.28 29.63 -17.70
C LYS A 7 17.43 28.73 -18.60
N GLU A 8 17.05 27.57 -18.07
CA GLU A 8 16.27 26.55 -18.73
C GLU A 8 14.85 27.05 -19.02
N ASP A 9 14.23 27.75 -18.07
CA ASP A 9 12.90 28.34 -18.23
C ASP A 9 12.90 29.35 -19.41
N LEU A 10 13.90 30.23 -19.46
CA LEU A 10 14.04 31.19 -20.56
C LEU A 10 14.34 30.52 -21.90
N ARG A 11 15.07 29.40 -21.90
CA ARG A 11 15.34 28.64 -23.12
C ARG A 11 14.08 28.00 -23.67
N ILE A 12 13.23 27.45 -22.81
CA ILE A 12 11.93 26.89 -23.21
C ILE A 12 11.06 27.98 -23.81
N VAL A 13 10.96 29.13 -23.13
CA VAL A 13 10.17 30.28 -23.62
C VAL A 13 10.68 30.77 -24.97
N ALA A 14 11.99 30.91 -25.16
CA ALA A 14 12.54 31.32 -26.44
C ALA A 14 12.21 30.31 -27.55
N LEU A 15 12.26 29.00 -27.26
CA LEU A 15 11.84 27.96 -28.21
C LEU A 15 10.34 28.04 -28.53
N GLU A 16 9.48 28.30 -27.54
CA GLU A 16 8.03 28.45 -27.73
C GLU A 16 7.68 29.70 -28.53
N LEU A 17 8.47 30.78 -28.41
CA LEU A 17 8.36 31.99 -29.22
C LEU A 17 8.88 31.80 -30.66
N GLY A 18 9.39 30.61 -30.99
CA GLY A 18 9.91 30.26 -32.31
C GLY A 18 11.36 30.69 -32.55
N GLU A 19 12.09 31.08 -31.51
CA GLU A 19 13.50 31.48 -31.62
C GLU A 19 14.43 30.27 -31.54
N THR A 20 15.51 30.30 -32.32
CA THR A 20 16.52 29.24 -32.30
C THR A 20 17.60 29.58 -31.28
N VAL A 21 17.65 28.82 -30.19
CA VAL A 21 18.62 29.03 -29.10
C VAL A 21 19.83 28.11 -29.23
N ALA A 22 21.02 28.69 -29.36
CA ALA A 22 22.27 27.94 -29.34
C ALA A 22 22.57 27.35 -27.94
N GLU A 23 23.30 26.24 -27.89
CA GLU A 23 23.53 25.48 -26.65
C GLU A 23 24.32 26.28 -25.58
N LYS A 24 25.25 27.14 -26.02
CA LYS A 24 26.14 27.93 -25.16
C LYS A 24 25.67 29.37 -24.92
N VAL A 25 24.37 29.60 -24.95
CA VAL A 25 23.81 30.94 -24.72
C VAL A 25 23.81 31.30 -23.23
N THR A 26 24.02 32.58 -22.92
CA THR A 26 23.92 33.13 -21.55
C THR A 26 22.49 33.57 -21.19
N ILE A 27 22.20 33.77 -19.90
CA ILE A 27 20.88 34.26 -19.44
C ILE A 27 20.57 35.65 -20.00
N VAL A 28 21.60 36.50 -20.14
CA VAL A 28 21.46 37.86 -20.66
C VAL A 28 21.07 37.80 -22.14
N GLU A 29 21.78 37.00 -22.93
CA GLU A 29 21.47 36.78 -24.35
C GLU A 29 20.07 36.20 -24.55
N LEU A 30 19.63 35.21 -23.75
CA LEU A 30 18.24 34.73 -23.80
C LEU A 30 17.22 35.83 -23.55
N THR A 31 17.51 36.68 -22.57
CA THR A 31 16.62 37.78 -22.21
C THR A 31 16.53 38.80 -23.33
N GLU A 32 17.63 39.06 -24.03
CA GLU A 32 17.67 39.94 -25.20
C GLU A 32 16.88 39.35 -26.37
N ILE A 33 17.13 38.08 -26.72
CA ILE A 33 16.39 37.36 -27.77
C ILE A 33 14.88 37.43 -27.53
N ILE A 34 14.43 37.13 -26.30
CA ILE A 34 13.01 37.18 -25.93
C ILE A 34 12.46 38.60 -26.08
N LYS A 35 13.21 39.64 -25.68
CA LYS A 35 12.77 41.03 -25.78
C LYS A 35 12.73 41.55 -27.22
N GLU A 36 13.61 41.04 -28.08
CA GLU A 36 13.68 41.45 -29.49
C GLU A 36 12.61 40.78 -30.35
N ASN A 37 12.09 39.64 -29.91
CA ASN A 37 11.02 38.90 -30.57
C ASN A 37 9.76 39.75 -30.77
N LYS A 38 9.11 39.56 -31.93
CA LYS A 38 7.89 40.28 -32.33
C LYS A 38 6.75 40.13 -31.32
N TYR A 39 6.55 38.94 -30.75
CA TYR A 39 5.46 38.68 -29.81
C TYR A 39 5.66 39.41 -28.49
N PHE A 40 6.91 39.57 -28.05
CA PHE A 40 7.22 40.35 -26.87
C PHE A 40 6.94 41.85 -27.09
N LYS A 41 7.23 42.36 -28.29
CA LYS A 41 6.95 43.76 -28.65
C LYS A 41 5.46 44.03 -28.83
N GLU A 42 4.71 43.07 -29.37
CA GLU A 42 3.27 43.17 -29.57
C GLU A 42 2.49 43.00 -28.26
N ASN A 43 2.82 41.96 -27.48
CA ASN A 43 2.07 41.58 -26.28
C ASN A 43 3.01 41.14 -25.15
N VAL A 44 3.60 42.12 -24.48
CA VAL A 44 4.49 41.90 -23.34
C VAL A 44 3.86 41.03 -22.25
N GLU A 45 2.56 41.21 -21.97
CA GLU A 45 1.89 40.51 -20.88
C GLU A 45 1.72 39.01 -21.16
N LEU A 46 1.38 38.64 -22.39
CA LEU A 46 1.31 37.24 -22.80
C LEU A 46 2.65 36.53 -22.65
N VAL A 47 3.75 37.19 -23.00
CA VAL A 47 5.09 36.59 -22.83
C VAL A 47 5.48 36.48 -21.35
N LYS A 48 5.07 37.42 -20.50
CA LYS A 48 5.25 37.27 -19.04
C LYS A 48 4.43 36.12 -18.48
N GLU A 49 3.18 35.97 -18.90
CA GLU A 49 2.31 34.84 -18.53
C GLU A 49 2.92 33.52 -18.98
N LEU A 50 3.46 33.46 -20.20
CA LEU A 50 4.17 32.30 -20.72
C LEU A 50 5.35 31.92 -19.82
N ILE A 51 6.19 32.89 -19.48
CA ILE A 51 7.34 32.68 -18.56
C ILE A 51 6.87 32.18 -17.20
N GLN A 52 5.80 32.75 -16.67
CA GLN A 52 5.23 32.34 -15.39
C GLN A 52 4.71 30.90 -15.45
N HIS A 53 4.00 30.54 -16.53
CA HIS A 53 3.53 29.19 -16.78
C HIS A 53 4.68 28.19 -16.86
N THR A 54 5.75 28.50 -17.61
CA THR A 54 6.93 27.64 -17.70
C THR A 54 7.56 27.38 -16.33
N ILE A 55 7.66 28.42 -15.48
CA ILE A 55 8.19 28.26 -14.11
C ILE A 55 7.29 27.37 -13.26
N GLU A 56 5.97 27.55 -13.37
CA GLU A 56 4.99 26.76 -12.62
C GLU A 56 4.97 25.29 -13.06
N ASP A 57 5.08 25.04 -14.37
CA ASP A 57 5.16 23.69 -14.92
C ASP A 57 6.45 22.99 -14.46
N ARG A 58 7.59 23.70 -14.43
CA ARG A 58 8.82 23.17 -13.84
C ARG A 58 8.64 22.80 -12.37
N LYS A 59 7.97 23.64 -11.57
CA LYS A 59 7.73 23.37 -10.15
C LYS A 59 6.85 22.14 -9.96
N ARG A 60 5.74 22.05 -10.71
CA ARG A 60 4.86 20.87 -10.69
C ARG A 60 5.60 19.59 -11.06
N ALA A 61 6.40 19.62 -12.13
CA ALA A 61 7.20 18.48 -12.53
C ALA A 61 8.24 18.07 -11.47
N GLU A 62 8.79 19.01 -10.69
CA GLU A 62 9.70 18.70 -9.59
C GLU A 62 8.97 18.07 -8.39
N GLU A 63 7.76 18.55 -8.09
CA GLU A 63 6.89 18.00 -7.04
C GLU A 63 6.43 16.57 -7.39
N ASP A 64 5.96 16.35 -8.62
CA ASP A 64 5.55 15.02 -9.09
C ASP A 64 6.70 14.02 -9.02
N ARG A 65 7.92 14.42 -9.39
CA ARG A 65 9.11 13.58 -9.27
C ARG A 65 9.41 13.21 -7.83
N LYS A 66 9.23 14.13 -6.88
CA LYS A 66 9.43 13.84 -5.45
C LYS A 66 8.40 12.83 -4.95
N LEU A 67 7.13 12.99 -5.33
CA LEU A 67 6.07 12.06 -4.94
C LEU A 67 6.34 10.65 -5.46
N VAL A 68 6.72 10.53 -6.74
CA VAL A 68 7.06 9.23 -7.35
C VAL A 68 8.24 8.57 -6.61
N GLU A 69 9.29 9.32 -6.28
CA GLU A 69 10.43 8.76 -5.55
C GLU A 69 10.08 8.38 -4.11
N GLU A 70 9.21 9.14 -3.44
CA GLU A 70 8.69 8.78 -2.11
C GLU A 70 7.88 7.49 -2.14
N ASP A 71 7.00 7.33 -3.13
CA ASP A 71 6.18 6.13 -3.26
C ASP A 71 7.03 4.90 -3.59
N ARG A 72 8.03 5.04 -4.48
CA ARG A 72 9.01 3.98 -4.74
C ARG A 72 9.78 3.58 -3.49
N LYS A 73 10.13 4.54 -2.63
CA LYS A 73 10.80 4.28 -1.37
C LYS A 73 9.89 3.51 -0.40
N LYS A 74 8.63 3.92 -0.25
CA LYS A 74 7.64 3.22 0.59
C LYS A 74 7.40 1.79 0.11
N GLU A 75 7.27 1.59 -1.21
CA GLU A 75 7.14 0.25 -1.79
C GLU A 75 8.35 -0.63 -1.49
N ALA A 76 9.57 -0.08 -1.63
CA ALA A 76 10.79 -0.80 -1.29
C ALA A 76 10.85 -1.19 0.19
N GLU A 77 10.45 -0.28 1.09
CA GLU A 77 10.38 -0.54 2.53
C GLU A 77 9.35 -1.62 2.88
N ASN A 78 8.15 -1.55 2.31
CA ASN A 78 7.11 -2.57 2.51
C ASN A 78 7.58 -3.94 2.02
N ARG A 79 8.23 -4.02 0.86
CA ARG A 79 8.79 -5.28 0.34
C ARG A 79 9.87 -5.88 1.23
N LEU A 80 10.68 -5.05 1.90
CA LEU A 80 11.67 -5.54 2.86
C LEU A 80 10.97 -6.08 4.10
N ARG A 81 10.00 -5.35 4.63
CA ARG A 81 9.20 -5.76 5.80
C ARG A 81 8.46 -7.08 5.57
N GLU A 82 7.87 -7.27 4.39
CA GLU A 82 7.21 -8.51 4.00
C GLU A 82 8.17 -9.70 4.03
N LYS A 83 9.38 -9.53 3.47
CA LYS A 83 10.41 -10.58 3.50
C LYS A 83 10.89 -10.90 4.91
N GLU A 84 11.04 -9.89 5.77
CA GLU A 84 11.42 -10.10 7.17
C GLU A 84 10.34 -10.90 7.92
N LEU A 85 9.06 -10.56 7.70
CA LEU A 85 7.94 -11.30 8.27
C LEU A 85 7.89 -12.75 7.75
N GLU A 86 8.11 -12.96 6.45
CA GLU A 86 8.14 -14.30 5.86
C GLU A 86 9.27 -15.15 6.45
N LEU A 87 10.46 -14.58 6.62
CA LEU A 87 11.59 -15.25 7.27
C LEU A 87 11.28 -15.61 8.73
N GLU A 88 10.63 -14.72 9.47
CA GLU A 88 10.26 -14.97 10.86
C GLU A 88 9.18 -16.06 10.97
N ILE A 89 8.19 -16.05 10.09
CA ILE A 89 7.19 -17.12 9.98
C ILE A 89 7.87 -18.46 9.66
N ALA A 90 8.83 -18.49 8.73
CA ALA A 90 9.58 -19.71 8.40
C ALA A 90 10.40 -20.23 9.61
N ARG A 91 11.04 -19.34 10.38
CA ARG A 91 11.76 -19.71 11.61
C ARG A 91 10.85 -20.32 12.65
N LEU A 92 9.68 -19.73 12.88
CA LEU A 92 8.70 -20.24 13.84
C LEU A 92 8.17 -21.62 13.41
N HIS A 93 7.87 -21.82 12.12
CA HIS A 93 7.47 -23.14 11.62
C HIS A 93 8.55 -24.21 11.78
N VAL A 94 9.83 -23.86 11.58
CA VAL A 94 10.95 -24.79 11.82
C VAL A 94 11.08 -25.13 13.31
N GLY A 95 10.93 -24.15 14.20
CA GLY A 95 10.94 -24.37 15.66
C GLY A 95 9.80 -25.28 16.13
N VAL A 96 8.58 -25.07 15.60
CA VAL A 96 7.41 -25.90 15.92
C VAL A 96 7.59 -27.35 15.44
N ASN A 97 8.18 -27.58 14.26
CA ASN A 97 8.43 -28.94 13.78
C ASN A 97 9.46 -29.69 14.64
N SER A 98 10.48 -29.01 15.18
CA SER A 98 11.45 -29.64 16.09
C SER A 98 10.87 -29.99 17.46
N ASP A 99 9.84 -29.27 17.92
CA ASP A 99 9.14 -29.57 19.17
C ASP A 99 8.07 -30.68 18.98
N ASN A 100 7.53 -30.81 17.77
CA ASN A 100 6.50 -31.81 17.46
C ASN A 100 7.07 -33.23 17.26
N GLU A 101 8.38 -33.39 17.04
CA GLU A 101 9.03 -34.71 17.06
C GLU A 101 9.19 -35.26 18.50
N ARG A 102 9.00 -34.45 19.53
CA ARG A 102 9.05 -34.88 20.95
C ARG A 102 7.68 -35.19 21.56
N THR A 103 6.58 -34.95 20.85
CA THR A 103 5.20 -35.19 21.32
C THR A 103 4.56 -36.47 20.77
N GLY A 104 5.34 -37.32 20.09
CA GLY A 104 4.89 -38.62 19.55
C GLY A 104 4.42 -39.65 20.58
N GLU A 105 4.67 -39.44 21.88
CA GLU A 105 4.21 -40.37 22.93
C GLU A 105 2.85 -40.00 23.53
N VAL A 106 2.42 -38.73 23.47
CA VAL A 106 1.19 -38.28 24.18
C VAL A 106 -0.08 -38.52 23.37
N CYS A 107 0.00 -38.52 22.03
CA CYS A 107 -1.17 -38.71 21.16
C CYS A 107 -1.71 -40.15 21.13
N ASN A 108 -0.90 -41.16 21.46
CA ASN A 108 -1.36 -42.55 21.52
C ASN A 108 -2.34 -42.79 22.68
N SER A 109 -2.22 -42.00 23.76
CA SER A 109 -3.04 -42.15 24.97
C SER A 109 -4.50 -41.67 24.76
N LEU A 110 -4.69 -40.54 24.07
CA LEU A 110 -6.04 -40.01 23.81
C LEU A 110 -6.81 -40.88 22.80
N ASP A 111 -6.14 -41.38 21.76
CA ASP A 111 -6.76 -42.24 20.75
C ASP A 111 -7.16 -43.61 21.33
N ALA A 112 -6.33 -44.17 22.21
CA ALA A 112 -6.67 -45.36 22.98
C ALA A 112 -7.86 -45.09 23.95
N LEU A 113 -7.90 -43.91 24.58
CA LEU A 113 -8.99 -43.51 25.48
C LEU A 113 -10.31 -43.38 24.73
N VAL A 114 -10.34 -42.69 23.58
CA VAL A 114 -11.54 -42.56 22.73
C VAL A 114 -12.03 -43.92 22.24
N LYS A 115 -11.11 -44.81 21.82
CA LYS A 115 -11.46 -46.19 21.45
C LYS A 115 -11.97 -47.02 22.63
N SER A 116 -11.56 -46.71 23.85
CA SER A 116 -12.00 -47.42 25.06
C SER A 116 -13.40 -47.00 25.55
N VAL A 117 -13.92 -45.86 25.09
CA VAL A 117 -15.27 -45.40 25.44
C VAL A 117 -16.32 -46.31 24.79
N ARG A 118 -16.85 -47.25 25.58
CA ARG A 118 -17.99 -48.08 25.18
C ARG A 118 -19.28 -47.25 25.24
N ILE A 119 -19.91 -47.05 24.10
CA ILE A 119 -21.23 -46.40 24.02
C ILE A 119 -22.29 -47.33 24.62
N LEU A 120 -22.74 -47.04 25.84
CA LEU A 120 -23.89 -47.70 26.46
C LEU A 120 -25.17 -47.14 25.84
N THR A 121 -25.72 -47.83 24.85
CA THR A 121 -27.01 -47.49 24.24
C THR A 121 -28.14 -47.95 25.13
N VAL A 122 -28.78 -47.02 25.83
CA VAL A 122 -30.00 -47.28 26.60
C VAL A 122 -31.19 -47.17 25.65
N LYS A 123 -32.02 -48.23 25.52
CA LYS A 123 -33.25 -48.17 24.73
C LYS A 123 -34.22 -47.18 25.37
N VAL A 124 -34.50 -46.08 24.68
CA VAL A 124 -35.56 -45.15 25.07
C VAL A 124 -36.91 -45.84 24.83
N PRO A 125 -37.76 -46.02 25.86
CA PRO A 125 -39.08 -46.59 25.68
C PRO A 125 -39.92 -45.64 24.83
N ASN A 126 -40.30 -46.09 23.63
CA ASN A 126 -41.21 -45.34 22.78
C ASN A 126 -42.64 -45.59 23.29
N ARG A 127 -43.08 -44.81 24.28
CA ARG A 127 -44.50 -44.69 24.61
C ARG A 127 -45.06 -43.47 23.87
N PRO A 128 -46.05 -43.65 22.99
CA PRO A 128 -46.78 -42.51 22.45
C PRO A 128 -47.75 -42.09 23.54
N GLU A 129 -47.47 -41.00 24.25
CA GLU A 129 -48.54 -40.09 24.69
C GLU A 129 -47.97 -38.80 25.31
N GLU A 130 -48.58 -37.71 24.85
CA GLU A 130 -48.54 -36.34 25.35
C GLU A 130 -47.23 -35.55 25.21
N ARG A 131 -47.17 -34.83 24.08
CA ARG A 131 -46.33 -33.64 23.88
C ARG A 131 -46.51 -32.67 25.05
N LYS A 132 -45.48 -32.55 25.89
CA LYS A 132 -45.14 -31.28 26.53
C LYS A 132 -43.80 -30.85 25.94
N THR A 133 -43.84 -29.81 25.13
CA THR A 133 -42.67 -29.14 24.55
C THR A 133 -41.74 -28.69 25.67
N VAL A 134 -40.76 -29.53 26.01
CA VAL A 134 -39.62 -29.10 26.83
C VAL A 134 -38.74 -28.28 25.91
N ASN A 135 -38.69 -26.99 26.22
CA ASN A 135 -38.09 -25.95 25.42
C ASN A 135 -36.62 -26.28 25.13
N ARG A 136 -36.29 -26.53 23.85
CA ARG A 136 -34.91 -26.83 23.38
C ARG A 136 -33.91 -25.74 23.77
N ASP A 137 -34.41 -24.54 24.02
CA ASP A 137 -33.62 -23.37 24.40
C ASP A 137 -32.95 -23.53 25.78
N LEU A 138 -33.52 -24.33 26.70
CA LEU A 138 -32.95 -24.51 28.03
C LEU A 138 -31.69 -25.41 28.02
N PHE A 139 -31.64 -26.39 27.11
CA PHE A 139 -30.50 -27.30 26.99
C PHE A 139 -29.29 -26.61 26.36
N LEU A 140 -29.51 -25.80 25.32
CA LEU A 140 -28.44 -25.02 24.67
C LEU A 140 -27.89 -23.92 25.58
N LEU A 141 -28.70 -23.37 26.50
CA LEU A 141 -28.23 -22.41 27.49
C LEU A 141 -27.27 -23.03 28.52
N SER A 142 -27.46 -24.30 28.87
CA SER A 142 -26.60 -25.00 29.82
C SER A 142 -25.23 -25.32 29.21
N VAL A 143 -25.17 -25.65 27.91
CA VAL A 143 -23.91 -25.89 27.19
C VAL A 143 -23.11 -24.60 27.03
N LYS A 144 -23.77 -23.46 26.77
CA LYS A 144 -23.09 -22.15 26.66
C LYS A 144 -22.49 -21.61 27.98
N ARG A 145 -22.93 -22.11 29.14
CA ARG A 145 -22.42 -21.68 30.46
C ARG A 145 -21.30 -22.56 31.01
N GLY A 146 -20.96 -23.66 30.34
CA GLY A 146 -19.93 -24.62 30.79
C GLY A 146 -18.58 -24.49 30.07
N ILE A 147 -18.40 -23.48 29.22
CA ILE A 147 -17.11 -23.19 28.57
C ILE A 147 -16.66 -21.81 29.05
N THR A 148 -16.00 -21.78 30.20
CA THR A 148 -15.03 -20.75 30.59
C THR A 148 -13.84 -21.44 31.22
#